data_AF-A0A2E0QGE3-F1
#
_entry.id   AF-A0A2E0QGE3-F1
#
_cell.length_a   1.000
_cell.length_b   1.000
_cell.length_c   1.000
_cell.angle_alpha   90.00
_cell.angle_beta   90.00
_cell.angle_gamma   90.00
#
_symmetry.space_group_name_H-M   'P 1'
#
loop_
_entity.id
_entity.type
_entity.pdbx_description
1 polymer ?
#
loop_
_entity_poly.entity_id
_entity_poly.type
_entity_poly.pdbx_seq_one_letter_code
_entity_poly.pdbx_strand_id
1 'polypeptide(L)'
;MLWPVGPYETMMVVILSVTIPLQRLLTRDEPEMRLPVRELPDEIRAKGYQWHIAMYVLMYLFKAFIDQHNEAIKPRVGGFTHLVYGLEGEVTLWVQESFENGILTDLLSFHYLFVYLFLIWFSPMYYILCRDEVMADKAVLNYVIIYVLAVPFYLFFNVEVTSTFIPGMDALMYHNEWNLFFFTEVDPLDNGIPSLHVGIPISLLIINRLHVRDLGISISEWRHREFDLFVAVNVPIYLFSIQYLGIHWLLDLVPGLLLAVVCAVFSHSMQPVLRAVPENGWASLVPDRAVSIAVAASALVGAVVLAAVVIDGPGTDSSEPTMRLGPRDVNLDVIEIHSLWDPVVVEVSNVGDEAVEVLVIHRDSVREHANDGAIDWSAFSDEDIVSLGAGESWQGEVDTPSVFDGHYVLVSHQGNSGVGEVRVSIDYVDDALIWSALLCSVPSFAIIGWVLGELRRDSQEVMGEEST
;
A
#
# COMPACT_ATOMS: atom_id res chain seq x y z
N MET A 1 3.69 -14.75 -28.30
CA MET A 1 4.48 -15.30 -27.18
C MET A 1 5.88 -14.71 -27.19
N LEU A 2 6.01 -13.53 -26.60
CA LEU A 2 7.24 -12.93 -26.10
C LEU A 2 6.74 -12.18 -24.87
N TRP A 3 6.86 -12.77 -23.68
CA TRP A 3 6.69 -12.00 -22.45
C TRP A 3 7.95 -11.14 -22.35
N PRO A 4 7.88 -9.80 -22.54
CA PRO A 4 9.02 -8.96 -22.21
C PRO A 4 9.25 -9.11 -20.69
N VAL A 5 10.50 -9.03 -20.25
CA VAL A 5 10.80 -8.90 -18.82
C VAL A 5 10.07 -7.65 -18.33
N GLY A 6 9.01 -7.76 -17.52
CA GLY A 6 8.22 -6.63 -17.07
C GLY A 6 8.97 -5.72 -16.09
N PRO A 7 8.35 -4.62 -15.63
CA PRO A 7 8.95 -3.72 -14.64
C PRO A 7 9.33 -4.48 -13.36
N TYR A 8 8.45 -5.37 -12.86
CA TYR A 8 8.72 -6.18 -11.67
C TYR A 8 9.94 -7.09 -11.84
N GLU A 9 9.98 -7.92 -12.89
CA GLU A 9 11.08 -8.85 -13.12
C GLU A 9 12.39 -8.11 -13.35
N THR A 10 12.34 -6.96 -14.01
CA THR A 10 13.48 -6.07 -14.19
C THR A 10 14.00 -5.59 -12.83
N MET A 11 13.13 -5.07 -11.97
CA MET A 11 13.52 -4.62 -10.63
C MET A 11 14.08 -5.76 -9.78
N MET A 12 13.46 -6.94 -9.82
CA MET A 12 13.93 -8.10 -9.07
C MET A 12 15.33 -8.54 -9.52
N VAL A 13 15.61 -8.57 -10.83
CA VAL A 13 16.95 -8.86 -11.34
C VAL A 13 17.96 -7.83 -10.84
N VAL A 14 17.62 -6.54 -10.88
CA VAL A 14 18.51 -5.47 -10.38
C VAL A 14 18.75 -5.65 -8.88
N ILE A 15 17.70 -5.77 -8.06
CA ILE A 15 17.78 -5.95 -6.60
C ILE A 15 18.67 -7.13 -6.23
N LEU A 16 18.44 -8.30 -6.84
CA LEU A 16 19.23 -9.50 -6.57
C LEU A 16 20.69 -9.32 -6.99
N SER A 17 20.95 -8.65 -8.12
CA SER A 17 22.31 -8.39 -8.59
C SER A 17 23.10 -7.43 -7.70
N VAL A 18 22.44 -6.42 -7.12
CA VAL A 18 23.09 -5.41 -6.26
C VAL A 18 23.17 -5.82 -4.79
N THR A 19 22.41 -6.83 -4.36
CA THR A 19 22.36 -7.28 -2.95
C THR A 19 23.75 -7.57 -2.38
N ILE A 20 24.56 -8.42 -3.04
CA ILE A 20 25.89 -8.79 -2.54
C ILE A 20 26.90 -7.63 -2.66
N PRO A 21 27.00 -6.90 -3.79
CA PRO A 21 27.85 -5.71 -3.89
C PRO A 21 27.58 -4.67 -2.81
N LEU A 22 26.31 -4.31 -2.55
CA LEU A 22 25.93 -3.32 -1.55
C LEU A 22 26.22 -3.82 -0.13
N GLN A 23 25.93 -5.09 0.15
CA GLN A 23 26.28 -5.70 1.44
C GLN A 23 27.80 -5.59 1.71
N ARG A 24 28.64 -5.87 0.70
CA ARG A 24 30.10 -5.74 0.85
C ARG A 24 30.57 -4.31 1.02
N LEU A 25 29.90 -3.34 0.37
CA LEU A 25 30.19 -1.92 0.52
C LEU A 25 29.86 -1.42 1.93
N LEU A 26 28.69 -1.80 2.46
CA LEU A 26 28.22 -1.41 3.79
C LEU A 26 29.01 -2.09 4.92
N THR A 27 29.54 -3.28 4.67
CA THR A 27 30.38 -4.02 5.64
C THR A 27 31.88 -3.91 5.34
N ARG A 28 32.32 -2.88 4.61
CA ARG A 28 33.74 -2.73 4.20
C ARG A 28 34.72 -2.71 5.38
N ASP A 29 34.26 -2.17 6.50
CA ASP A 29 35.05 -2.00 7.73
C ASP A 29 34.98 -3.23 8.68
N GLU A 30 34.09 -4.19 8.41
CA GLU A 30 33.84 -5.39 9.24
C GLU A 30 33.75 -6.68 8.40
N PRO A 31 34.80 -7.06 7.64
CA PRO A 31 34.77 -8.22 6.75
C PRO A 31 34.51 -9.56 7.46
N GLU A 32 34.86 -9.67 8.74
CA GLU A 32 34.65 -10.84 9.59
C GLU A 32 33.18 -11.12 9.92
N MET A 33 32.32 -10.10 9.85
CA MET A 33 30.89 -10.23 10.11
C MET A 33 30.10 -10.71 8.89
N ARG A 34 30.76 -10.89 7.74
CA ARG A 34 30.12 -11.31 6.48
C ARG A 34 29.87 -12.80 6.46
N LEU A 35 28.64 -13.18 6.12
CA LEU A 35 28.29 -14.56 5.81
C LEU A 35 28.69 -14.89 4.36
N PRO A 36 29.53 -15.92 4.13
CA PRO A 36 29.76 -16.43 2.77
C PRO A 36 28.45 -16.95 2.18
N VAL A 37 28.11 -16.55 0.95
CA VAL A 37 26.83 -16.94 0.30
C VAL A 37 26.61 -18.47 0.27
N ARG A 38 27.69 -19.24 0.16
CA ARG A 38 27.67 -20.71 0.20
C ARG A 38 27.20 -21.30 1.54
N GLU A 39 27.34 -20.55 2.63
CA GLU A 39 26.96 -20.94 4.01
C GLU A 39 25.55 -20.47 4.37
N LEU A 40 24.90 -19.68 3.50
CA LEU A 40 23.54 -19.18 3.72
C LEU A 40 22.51 -20.29 4.03
N PRO A 41 22.49 -21.45 3.36
CA PRO A 41 21.55 -22.53 3.69
C PRO A 41 21.77 -23.10 5.10
N ASP A 42 23.02 -23.11 5.59
CA ASP A 42 23.35 -23.57 6.94
C ASP A 42 22.93 -22.54 7.98
N GLU A 43 23.17 -21.24 7.71
CA GLU A 43 22.72 -20.14 8.56
C GLU A 43 21.19 -20.13 8.70
N ILE A 44 20.45 -20.28 7.59
CA ILE A 44 18.98 -20.34 7.60
C ILE A 44 18.46 -21.45 8.53
N ARG A 45 19.10 -22.62 8.49
CA ARG A 45 18.71 -23.75 9.36
C ARG A 45 19.12 -23.51 10.80
N ALA A 46 20.34 -23.04 11.04
CA ALA A 46 20.89 -22.86 12.38
C ALA A 46 20.19 -21.73 13.16
N LYS A 47 19.81 -20.64 12.47
CA LYS A 47 19.13 -19.48 13.05
C LYS A 47 17.62 -19.49 12.89
N GLY A 48 17.07 -20.56 12.32
CA GLY A 48 15.63 -20.71 12.18
C GLY A 48 14.96 -19.74 11.20
N TYR A 49 15.68 -19.11 10.27
CA TYR A 49 15.10 -18.18 9.27
C TYR A 49 14.06 -18.81 8.33
N GLN A 50 13.77 -20.10 8.49
CA GLN A 50 12.58 -20.74 7.91
C GLN A 50 11.29 -20.00 8.28
N TRP A 51 11.20 -19.42 9.48
CA TRP A 51 10.04 -18.61 9.86
C TRP A 51 9.96 -17.30 9.09
N HIS A 52 11.09 -16.69 8.70
CA HIS A 52 11.10 -15.50 7.82
C HIS A 52 10.44 -15.85 6.49
N ILE A 53 10.89 -16.94 5.87
CA ILE A 53 10.35 -17.42 4.59
C ILE A 53 8.86 -17.74 4.72
N ALA A 54 8.46 -18.44 5.79
CA ALA A 54 7.05 -18.75 6.04
C ALA A 54 6.20 -17.48 6.20
N MET A 55 6.71 -16.45 6.87
CA MET A 55 6.01 -15.18 7.04
C MET A 55 5.86 -14.42 5.72
N TYR A 56 6.87 -14.40 4.85
CA TYR A 56 6.72 -13.80 3.52
C TYR A 56 5.73 -14.56 2.64
N VAL A 57 5.76 -15.90 2.66
CA VAL A 57 4.78 -16.72 1.92
C VAL A 57 3.38 -16.49 2.46
N LEU A 58 3.20 -16.49 3.78
CA LEU A 58 1.91 -16.21 4.40
C LEU A 58 1.43 -14.80 4.06
N MET A 59 2.33 -13.81 4.10
CA MET A 59 2.00 -12.43 3.73
C MET A 59 1.59 -12.32 2.27
N TYR A 60 2.29 -12.98 1.35
CA TYR A 60 1.90 -13.01 -0.07
C TYR A 60 0.50 -13.61 -0.26
N LEU A 61 0.23 -14.76 0.37
CA LEU A 61 -1.10 -15.38 0.32
C LEU A 61 -2.17 -14.52 0.98
N PHE A 62 -1.82 -13.84 2.08
CA PHE A 62 -2.72 -12.95 2.79
C PHE A 62 -3.03 -11.70 1.95
N LYS A 63 -2.04 -11.07 1.33
CA LYS A 63 -2.25 -9.97 0.37
C LYS A 63 -3.18 -10.42 -0.75
N ALA A 64 -2.89 -11.53 -1.44
CA ALA A 64 -3.74 -12.02 -2.52
C ALA A 64 -5.19 -12.28 -2.07
N PHE A 65 -5.37 -12.74 -0.83
CA PHE A 65 -6.69 -12.89 -0.23
C PHE A 65 -7.37 -11.53 0.03
N ILE A 66 -6.65 -10.56 0.58
CA ILE A 66 -7.16 -9.20 0.83
C ILE A 66 -7.50 -8.47 -0.47
N ASP A 67 -6.64 -8.55 -1.50
CA ASP A 67 -6.87 -7.93 -2.81
C ASP A 67 -8.20 -8.41 -3.40
N GLN A 68 -8.49 -9.72 -3.34
CA GLN A 68 -9.78 -10.26 -3.78
C GLN A 68 -10.99 -9.68 -3.03
N HIS A 69 -10.82 -9.24 -1.77
CA HIS A 69 -11.90 -8.61 -1.02
C HIS A 69 -12.07 -7.14 -1.38
N ASN A 70 -11.01 -6.48 -1.85
CA ASN A 70 -10.95 -5.03 -1.93
C ASN A 70 -12.06 -4.47 -2.82
N GLU A 71 -12.11 -4.89 -4.07
CA GLU A 71 -13.13 -4.45 -5.03
C GLU A 71 -14.53 -4.95 -4.69
N ALA A 72 -14.64 -6.22 -4.29
CA ALA A 72 -15.94 -6.88 -4.09
C ALA A 72 -16.79 -6.25 -2.98
N ILE A 73 -16.18 -5.58 -2.00
CA ILE A 73 -16.90 -4.94 -0.89
C ILE A 73 -17.14 -3.45 -1.11
N LYS A 74 -16.53 -2.83 -2.15
CA LYS A 74 -16.67 -1.39 -2.43
C LYS A 74 -18.10 -0.92 -2.60
N PRO A 75 -19.04 -1.66 -3.23
CA PRO A 75 -20.43 -1.19 -3.34
C PRO A 75 -21.07 -0.84 -1.99
N ARG A 76 -20.61 -1.47 -0.90
CA ARG A 76 -21.11 -1.27 0.47
C ARG A 76 -20.21 -0.42 1.35
N VAL A 77 -18.98 -0.14 0.95
CA VAL A 77 -18.05 0.72 1.71
C VAL A 77 -18.00 2.12 1.08
N GLY A 78 -17.99 2.17 -0.25
CA GLY A 78 -17.84 3.36 -1.06
C GLY A 78 -16.46 4.01 -0.93
N GLY A 79 -16.37 5.31 -1.23
CA GLY A 79 -15.10 6.04 -1.31
C GLY A 79 -15.09 7.31 -0.47
N PHE A 80 -13.90 7.71 -0.02
CA PHE A 80 -13.67 8.87 0.86
C PHE A 80 -12.79 9.95 0.20
N THR A 81 -12.43 9.79 -1.07
CA THR A 81 -11.56 10.70 -1.81
C THR A 81 -12.06 12.15 -1.79
N HIS A 82 -13.37 12.36 -1.95
CA HIS A 82 -13.99 13.69 -1.89
C HIS A 82 -13.74 14.42 -0.56
N LEU A 83 -13.71 13.69 0.57
CA LEU A 83 -13.39 14.27 1.88
C LEU A 83 -11.91 14.64 1.99
N VAL A 84 -11.02 13.77 1.49
CA VAL A 84 -9.58 14.01 1.48
C VAL A 84 -9.26 15.23 0.62
N TYR A 85 -9.81 15.27 -0.59
CA TYR A 85 -9.72 16.42 -1.49
C TYR A 85 -10.28 17.70 -0.86
N GLY A 86 -11.43 17.62 -0.19
CA GLY A 86 -12.03 18.78 0.49
C GLY A 86 -11.16 19.38 1.60
N LEU A 87 -10.25 18.58 2.18
CA LEU A 87 -9.31 19.02 3.22
C LEU A 87 -7.95 19.47 2.64
N GLU A 88 -7.41 18.75 1.66
CA GLU A 88 -6.07 18.98 1.11
C GLU A 88 -6.07 19.93 -0.11
N GLY A 89 -7.09 19.83 -0.95
CA GLY A 89 -7.20 20.55 -2.22
C GLY A 89 -6.19 20.07 -3.25
N GLU A 90 -5.63 21.01 -4.00
CA GLU A 90 -4.81 20.77 -5.20
C GLU A 90 -3.30 20.91 -4.92
N VAL A 91 -2.87 20.73 -3.67
CA VAL A 91 -1.45 20.90 -3.29
C VAL A 91 -0.55 19.96 -4.09
N THR A 92 -1.00 18.73 -4.32
CA THR A 92 -0.26 17.74 -5.09
C THR A 92 -0.10 18.15 -6.57
N LEU A 93 -1.17 18.67 -7.20
CA LEU A 93 -1.11 19.22 -8.56
C LEU A 93 -0.11 20.38 -8.64
N TRP A 94 -0.16 21.31 -7.67
CA TRP A 94 0.80 22.42 -7.61
C TRP A 94 2.26 21.93 -7.54
N VAL A 95 2.54 20.85 -6.79
CA VAL A 95 3.88 20.24 -6.75
C VAL A 95 4.23 19.69 -8.13
N GLN A 96 3.34 18.92 -8.76
CA GLN A 96 3.59 18.34 -10.08
C GLN A 96 3.89 19.45 -11.10
N GLU A 97 2.99 20.40 -11.32
CA GLU A 97 3.15 21.50 -12.27
C GLU A 97 4.41 22.35 -12.04
N SER A 98 4.82 22.51 -10.77
CA SER A 98 5.99 23.32 -10.42
C SER A 98 7.33 22.67 -10.78
N PHE A 99 7.39 21.34 -10.82
CA PHE A 99 8.64 20.59 -10.93
C PHE A 99 8.70 19.62 -12.11
N GLU A 100 7.58 19.40 -12.81
CA GLU A 100 7.46 18.38 -13.85
C GLU A 100 8.56 18.48 -14.92
N ASN A 101 9.16 17.33 -15.23
CA ASN A 101 10.25 17.20 -16.17
C ASN A 101 10.45 15.71 -16.49
N GLY A 102 10.41 15.32 -17.77
CA GLY A 102 10.49 13.90 -18.16
C GLY A 102 11.67 13.11 -17.56
N ILE A 103 12.86 13.71 -17.44
CA ILE A 103 14.02 13.01 -16.81
C ILE A 103 13.78 12.77 -15.32
N LEU A 104 13.19 13.76 -14.64
CA LEU A 104 12.84 13.64 -13.23
C LEU A 104 11.71 12.60 -13.05
N THR A 105 10.71 12.59 -13.93
CA THR A 105 9.65 11.58 -13.96
C THR A 105 10.20 10.16 -14.07
N ASP A 106 11.11 9.90 -15.02
CA ASP A 106 11.76 8.59 -15.17
C ASP A 106 12.53 8.19 -13.90
N LEU A 107 13.30 9.13 -13.35
CA LEU A 107 14.13 8.89 -12.16
C LEU A 107 13.29 8.60 -10.93
N LEU A 108 12.24 9.38 -10.68
CA LEU A 108 11.37 9.21 -9.51
C LEU A 108 10.46 7.99 -9.67
N SER A 109 10.01 7.68 -10.89
CA SER A 109 9.26 6.46 -11.16
C SER A 109 10.11 5.22 -10.90
N PHE A 110 11.34 5.21 -11.39
CA PHE A 110 12.30 4.14 -11.09
C PHE A 110 12.60 4.08 -9.59
N HIS A 111 12.88 5.22 -8.95
CA HIS A 111 13.18 5.28 -7.52
C HIS A 111 12.04 4.70 -6.68
N TYR A 112 10.81 5.13 -6.95
CA TYR A 112 9.63 4.70 -6.22
C TYR A 112 9.45 3.18 -6.29
N LEU A 113 9.47 2.62 -7.51
CA LEU A 113 9.30 1.19 -7.72
C LEU A 113 10.48 0.38 -7.15
N PHE A 114 11.71 0.79 -7.47
CA PHE A 114 12.92 0.06 -7.10
C PHE A 114 13.16 0.07 -5.59
N VAL A 115 13.15 1.25 -4.96
CA VAL A 115 13.55 1.37 -3.55
C VAL A 115 12.54 0.67 -2.65
N TYR A 116 11.27 0.59 -3.03
CA TYR A 116 10.25 -0.04 -2.20
C TYR A 116 10.49 -1.55 -2.11
N LEU A 117 10.57 -2.19 -3.27
CA LEU A 117 10.91 -3.61 -3.40
C LEU A 117 12.29 -3.90 -2.80
N PHE A 118 13.25 -3.00 -3.04
CA PHE A 118 14.60 -3.11 -2.49
C PHE A 118 14.58 -3.11 -0.96
N LEU A 119 13.86 -2.21 -0.29
CA LEU A 119 13.83 -2.18 1.18
C LEU A 119 13.18 -3.42 1.78
N ILE A 120 12.11 -3.94 1.17
CA ILE A 120 11.43 -5.16 1.65
C ILE A 120 12.37 -6.38 1.58
N TRP A 121 13.14 -6.51 0.50
CA TRP A 121 14.08 -7.61 0.30
C TRP A 121 15.42 -7.40 1.03
N PHE A 122 16.05 -6.26 0.77
CA PHE A 122 17.42 -5.97 1.18
C PHE A 122 17.53 -5.79 2.70
N SER A 123 16.54 -5.20 3.38
CA SER A 123 16.63 -4.98 4.84
C SER A 123 16.87 -6.28 5.62
N PRO A 124 16.00 -7.31 5.55
CA PRO A 124 16.25 -8.57 6.26
C PRO A 124 17.47 -9.31 5.70
N MET A 125 17.65 -9.34 4.38
CA MET A 125 18.78 -10.05 3.75
C MET A 125 20.13 -9.46 4.15
N TYR A 126 20.23 -8.14 4.25
CA TYR A 126 21.40 -7.43 4.74
C TYR A 126 21.75 -7.87 6.16
N TYR A 127 20.79 -7.86 7.08
CA TYR A 127 21.03 -8.28 8.46
C TYR A 127 21.41 -9.77 8.57
N ILE A 128 20.77 -10.66 7.80
CA ILE A 128 21.15 -12.09 7.70
C ILE A 128 22.60 -12.23 7.21
N LEU A 129 22.95 -11.57 6.12
CA LEU A 129 24.30 -11.63 5.53
C LEU A 129 25.37 -10.97 6.40
N CYS A 130 24.96 -10.15 7.38
CA CYS A 130 25.82 -9.51 8.38
C CYS A 130 25.78 -10.20 9.75
N ARG A 131 25.15 -11.38 9.85
CA ARG A 131 24.99 -12.18 11.07
C ARG A 131 24.31 -11.43 12.22
N ASP A 132 23.39 -10.52 11.91
CA ASP A 132 22.55 -9.84 12.90
C ASP A 132 21.13 -10.42 12.90
N GLU A 133 20.96 -11.47 13.71
CA GLU A 133 19.70 -12.21 13.81
C GLU A 133 18.56 -11.34 14.36
N VAL A 134 18.85 -10.52 15.37
CA VAL A 134 17.86 -9.68 16.04
C VAL A 134 17.29 -8.65 15.06
N MET A 135 18.15 -7.99 14.28
CA MET A 135 17.70 -7.01 13.31
C MET A 135 17.07 -7.65 12.08
N ALA A 136 17.51 -8.83 11.66
CA ALA A 136 16.85 -9.59 10.59
C ALA A 136 15.39 -9.89 10.97
N ASP A 137 15.16 -10.37 12.19
CA ASP A 137 13.83 -10.65 12.70
C ASP A 137 12.95 -9.41 12.75
N LYS A 138 13.49 -8.31 13.29
CA LYS A 138 12.76 -7.05 13.40
C LYS A 138 12.42 -6.47 12.03
N ALA A 139 13.28 -6.63 11.03
CA ALA A 139 13.00 -6.20 9.66
C ALA A 139 11.86 -7.00 9.00
N VAL A 140 11.80 -8.33 9.23
CA VAL A 140 10.69 -9.16 8.74
C VAL A 140 9.39 -8.81 9.44
N LEU A 141 9.42 -8.66 10.77
CA LEU A 141 8.25 -8.24 11.55
C LEU A 141 7.76 -6.86 11.10
N ASN A 142 8.66 -5.91 10.85
CA ASN A 142 8.32 -4.58 10.37
C ASN A 142 7.41 -4.61 9.13
N TYR A 143 7.79 -5.41 8.12
CA TYR A 143 7.00 -5.54 6.90
C TYR A 143 5.66 -6.23 7.15
N VAL A 144 5.66 -7.33 7.90
CA VAL A 144 4.44 -8.11 8.11
C VAL A 144 3.43 -7.38 8.98
N ILE A 145 3.88 -6.78 10.08
CA ILE A 145 3.00 -6.12 11.04
C ILE A 145 2.40 -4.84 10.47
N ILE A 146 3.18 -4.04 9.73
CA ILE A 146 2.65 -2.80 9.16
C ILE A 146 1.61 -3.06 8.07
N TYR A 147 1.75 -4.14 7.29
CA TYR A 147 0.73 -4.54 6.32
C TYR A 147 -0.55 -4.98 7.02
N VAL A 148 -0.44 -5.85 8.05
CA VAL A 148 -1.60 -6.25 8.88
C VAL A 148 -2.31 -5.04 9.48
N LEU A 149 -1.54 -4.03 9.92
CA LEU A 149 -2.09 -2.80 10.47
C LEU A 149 -2.86 -1.97 9.42
N ALA A 150 -2.44 -2.00 8.15
CA ALA A 150 -3.04 -1.24 7.05
C ALA A 150 -4.33 -1.86 6.50
N VAL A 151 -4.53 -3.18 6.63
CA VAL A 151 -5.73 -3.92 6.15
C VAL A 151 -7.07 -3.21 6.39
N PRO A 152 -7.42 -2.76 7.60
CA PRO A 152 -8.70 -2.08 7.81
C PRO A 152 -8.85 -0.77 7.03
N PHE A 153 -7.75 -0.09 6.70
CA PHE A 153 -7.80 1.13 5.91
C PHE A 153 -7.97 0.81 4.43
N TYR A 154 -7.21 -0.14 3.89
CA TYR A 154 -7.35 -0.55 2.49
C TYR A 154 -8.74 -1.10 2.19
N LEU A 155 -9.30 -1.94 3.06
CA LEU A 155 -10.63 -2.53 2.82
C LEU A 155 -11.80 -1.57 3.08
N PHE A 156 -11.66 -0.63 4.01
CA PHE A 156 -12.80 0.15 4.52
C PHE A 156 -12.66 1.67 4.34
N PHE A 157 -11.53 2.16 3.82
CA PHE A 157 -11.27 3.57 3.64
C PHE A 157 -10.64 3.84 2.27
N ASN A 158 -11.39 3.47 1.23
CA ASN A 158 -11.01 3.61 -0.17
C ASN A 158 -10.80 5.10 -0.51
N VAL A 159 -9.61 5.42 -0.97
CA VAL A 159 -9.21 6.76 -1.38
C VAL A 159 -8.37 6.64 -2.64
N GLU A 160 -8.96 7.08 -3.74
CA GLU A 160 -8.34 7.15 -5.06
C GLU A 160 -7.03 7.94 -5.02
N VAL A 161 -6.09 7.55 -5.88
CA VAL A 161 -4.88 8.32 -6.17
C VAL A 161 -5.23 9.72 -6.65
N THR A 162 -4.31 10.67 -6.41
CA THR A 162 -4.54 12.08 -6.71
C THR A 162 -4.78 12.34 -8.20
N SER A 163 -4.10 11.61 -9.10
CA SER A 163 -4.31 11.72 -10.55
C SER A 163 -5.71 11.30 -11.05
N THR A 164 -6.43 10.45 -10.31
CA THR A 164 -7.81 10.06 -10.67
C THR A 164 -8.86 11.10 -10.25
N PHE A 165 -8.52 12.00 -9.32
CA PHE A 165 -9.49 12.88 -8.64
C PHE A 165 -9.17 14.38 -8.70
N ILE A 166 -7.93 14.78 -8.96
CA ILE A 166 -7.56 16.17 -9.14
C ILE A 166 -7.59 16.51 -10.65
N PRO A 167 -8.54 17.35 -11.11
CA PRO A 167 -8.64 17.73 -12.52
C PRO A 167 -7.34 18.36 -13.05
N GLY A 168 -6.89 17.92 -14.22
CA GLY A 168 -5.67 18.39 -14.89
C GLY A 168 -4.36 17.80 -14.35
N MET A 169 -4.43 16.81 -13.45
CA MET A 169 -3.25 16.12 -12.94
C MET A 169 -2.87 14.92 -13.81
N ASP A 170 -1.61 14.85 -14.22
CA ASP A 170 -1.12 13.74 -15.03
C ASP A 170 -0.81 12.51 -14.16
N ALA A 171 -1.21 11.33 -14.63
CA ALA A 171 -0.94 10.05 -13.97
C ALA A 171 0.44 9.51 -14.41
N LEU A 172 1.50 10.28 -14.16
CA LEU A 172 2.85 10.11 -14.70
C LEU A 172 3.43 8.69 -14.56
N MET A 173 3.07 7.97 -13.49
CA MET A 173 3.50 6.60 -13.26
C MET A 173 2.57 5.55 -13.90
N TYR A 174 1.26 5.77 -13.83
CA TYR A 174 0.24 4.78 -14.19
C TYR A 174 -0.04 4.77 -15.69
N HIS A 175 -0.17 5.93 -16.33
CA HIS A 175 -0.44 6.05 -17.76
C HIS A 175 0.86 6.04 -18.58
N ASN A 176 1.58 4.92 -18.46
CA ASN A 176 2.81 4.65 -19.21
C ASN A 176 2.79 3.20 -19.68
N GLU A 177 3.00 2.95 -20.98
CA GLU A 177 2.95 1.63 -21.62
C GLU A 177 3.68 0.54 -20.82
N TRP A 178 4.87 0.85 -20.29
CA TRP A 178 5.71 -0.11 -19.57
C TRP A 178 5.17 -0.47 -18.18
N ASN A 179 4.48 0.46 -17.53
CA ASN A 179 4.07 0.38 -16.14
C ASN A 179 2.59 0.06 -15.96
N LEU A 180 1.75 0.44 -16.94
CA LEU A 180 0.29 0.45 -16.81
C LEU A 180 -0.24 -0.87 -16.28
N PHE A 181 0.16 -1.99 -16.89
CA PHE A 181 -0.36 -3.30 -16.53
C PHE A 181 0.20 -3.80 -15.20
N PHE A 182 1.44 -3.45 -14.89
CA PHE A 182 2.01 -3.85 -13.62
C PHE A 182 1.21 -3.21 -12.48
N PHE A 183 0.94 -1.91 -12.53
CA PHE A 183 0.21 -1.23 -11.46
C PHE A 183 -1.25 -1.68 -11.41
N THR A 184 -1.97 -1.67 -12.53
CA THR A 184 -3.38 -2.07 -12.59
C THR A 184 -3.65 -3.54 -12.26
N GLU A 185 -2.63 -4.41 -12.23
CA GLU A 185 -2.78 -5.82 -11.82
C GLU A 185 -2.38 -6.10 -10.36
N VAL A 186 -1.61 -5.21 -9.73
CA VAL A 186 -1.02 -5.49 -8.39
C VAL A 186 -1.44 -4.51 -7.30
N ASP A 187 -1.96 -3.34 -7.71
CA ASP A 187 -2.36 -2.25 -6.84
C ASP A 187 -3.66 -1.61 -7.36
N PRO A 188 -4.78 -1.72 -6.64
CA PRO A 188 -5.97 -0.99 -7.00
C PRO A 188 -5.70 0.50 -6.75
N LEU A 189 -6.13 1.36 -7.68
CA LEU A 189 -5.79 2.78 -7.70
C LEU A 189 -6.47 3.61 -6.59
N ASP A 190 -6.99 2.94 -5.57
CA ASP A 190 -7.76 3.51 -4.47
C ASP A 190 -7.29 3.10 -3.06
N ASN A 191 -6.11 2.49 -2.97
CA ASN A 191 -5.42 2.25 -1.70
C ASN A 191 -4.53 3.43 -1.26
N GLY A 192 -4.96 4.67 -1.51
CA GLY A 192 -4.18 5.87 -1.21
C GLY A 192 -3.87 6.05 0.28
N ILE A 193 -4.73 5.56 1.18
CA ILE A 193 -4.58 5.68 2.63
C ILE A 193 -4.48 4.31 3.32
N PRO A 194 -3.44 4.06 4.15
CA PRO A 194 -2.27 4.87 4.45
C PRO A 194 -1.09 4.64 3.50
N SER A 195 -0.18 5.63 3.40
CA SER A 195 1.05 5.46 2.61
C SER A 195 2.09 4.56 3.30
N LEU A 196 2.12 3.28 2.90
CA LEU A 196 3.13 2.32 3.36
C LEU A 196 4.53 2.58 2.78
N HIS A 197 4.63 3.27 1.63
CA HIS A 197 5.91 3.70 1.05
C HIS A 197 6.71 4.59 2.01
N VAL A 198 6.01 5.37 2.85
CA VAL A 198 6.62 6.16 3.94
C VAL A 198 6.57 5.40 5.27
N GLY A 199 5.47 4.69 5.54
CA GLY A 199 5.27 3.97 6.81
C GLY A 199 6.34 2.90 7.09
N ILE A 200 6.65 2.05 6.10
CA ILE A 200 7.64 0.96 6.24
C ILE A 200 9.04 1.49 6.61
N PRO A 201 9.65 2.44 5.86
CA PRO A 201 10.97 2.94 6.19
C PRO A 201 10.99 3.73 7.51
N ILE A 202 9.96 4.53 7.80
CA ILE A 202 9.88 5.23 9.10
C ILE A 202 9.80 4.23 10.26
N SER A 203 8.99 3.18 10.13
CA SER A 203 8.87 2.15 11.16
C SER A 203 10.20 1.43 11.38
N LEU A 204 10.92 1.08 10.31
CA LEU A 204 12.27 0.50 10.41
C LEU A 204 13.27 1.45 11.09
N LEU A 205 13.23 2.75 10.78
CA LEU A 205 14.07 3.75 11.44
C LEU A 205 13.76 3.83 12.95
N ILE A 206 12.48 3.82 13.34
CA ILE A 206 12.08 3.82 14.76
C ILE A 206 12.58 2.54 15.44
N ILE A 207 12.41 1.37 14.82
CA ILE A 207 12.95 0.09 15.30
C ILE A 207 14.45 0.18 15.54
N ASN A 208 15.21 0.73 14.59
CA ASN A 208 16.65 0.92 14.72
C ASN A 208 16.99 1.82 15.91
N ARG A 209 16.27 2.93 16.10
CA ARG A 209 16.46 3.83 17.26
C ARG A 209 16.16 3.13 18.59
N LEU A 210 15.07 2.37 18.67
CA LEU A 210 14.72 1.61 19.87
C LEU A 210 15.80 0.56 20.18
N HIS A 211 16.25 -0.19 19.17
CA HIS A 211 17.29 -1.21 19.35
C HIS A 211 18.63 -0.61 19.79
N VAL A 212 19.07 0.48 19.16
CA VAL A 212 20.30 1.17 19.51
C VAL A 212 20.25 1.74 20.92
N ARG A 213 19.09 2.26 21.34
CA ARG A 213 18.87 2.72 22.71
C ARG A 213 19.06 1.60 23.73
N ASP A 214 18.53 0.41 23.46
CA ASP A 214 18.69 -0.76 24.36
C ASP A 214 20.13 -1.24 24.46
N LEU A 215 20.91 -1.08 23.38
CA LEU A 215 22.35 -1.36 23.38
C LEU A 215 23.15 -0.32 24.19
N GLY A 216 22.55 0.82 24.55
CA GLY A 216 23.22 1.89 25.30
C GLY A 216 24.28 2.64 24.50
N ILE A 217 24.22 2.59 23.16
CA ILE A 217 25.18 3.25 22.26
C ILE A 217 24.50 4.37 21.46
N SER A 218 25.30 5.26 20.85
CA SER A 218 24.79 6.24 19.90
C SER A 218 24.58 5.63 18.52
N ILE A 219 23.68 6.20 17.72
CA ILE A 219 23.47 5.72 16.33
C ILE A 219 24.75 5.84 15.48
N SER A 220 25.60 6.83 15.76
CA SER A 220 26.88 7.01 15.07
C SER A 220 27.87 5.88 15.33
N GLU A 221 27.73 5.18 16.46
CA GLU A 221 28.57 4.03 16.82
C GLU A 221 27.99 2.70 16.32
N TRP A 222 26.72 2.69 15.91
CA TRP A 222 26.06 1.47 15.45
C TRP A 222 26.62 1.03 14.11
N ARG A 223 27.01 -0.24 14.02
CA ARG A 223 27.58 -0.86 12.81
C ARG A 223 26.70 -0.72 11.56
N HIS A 224 25.38 -0.61 11.72
CA HIS A 224 24.43 -0.49 10.61
C HIS A 224 24.04 0.96 10.26
N ARG A 225 24.74 1.97 10.82
CA ARG A 225 24.41 3.39 10.61
C ARG A 225 24.34 3.83 9.15
N GLU A 226 25.14 3.24 8.26
CA GLU A 226 25.16 3.63 6.84
C GLU A 226 23.90 3.17 6.13
N PHE A 227 23.43 1.96 6.47
CA PHE A 227 22.15 1.46 5.98
C PHE A 227 20.99 2.26 6.56
N ASP A 228 21.03 2.56 7.86
CA ASP A 228 20.05 3.44 8.51
C ASP A 228 19.98 4.84 7.87
N LEU A 229 21.13 5.44 7.58
CA LEU A 229 21.21 6.73 6.88
C LEU A 229 20.65 6.62 5.45
N PHE A 230 20.94 5.53 4.73
CA PHE A 230 20.35 5.27 3.42
C PHE A 230 18.81 5.25 3.51
N VAL A 231 18.23 4.52 4.46
CA VAL A 231 16.77 4.51 4.67
C VAL A 231 16.26 5.92 4.98
N ALA A 232 16.92 6.64 5.88
CA ALA A 232 16.53 7.99 6.29
C ALA A 232 16.56 9.02 5.15
N VAL A 233 17.53 8.94 4.24
CA VAL A 233 17.64 9.83 3.07
C VAL A 233 16.56 9.50 2.02
N ASN A 234 16.14 8.24 1.90
CA ASN A 234 15.10 7.86 0.96
C ASN A 234 13.70 8.33 1.37
N VAL A 235 13.42 8.52 2.67
CA VAL A 235 12.13 9.03 3.14
C VAL A 235 11.74 10.38 2.51
N PRO A 236 12.54 11.46 2.56
CA PRO A 236 12.19 12.71 1.91
C PRO A 236 12.12 12.61 0.39
N ILE A 237 12.88 11.69 -0.23
CA ILE A 237 12.78 11.44 -1.67
C ILE A 237 11.43 10.81 -1.99
N TYR A 238 10.96 9.84 -1.20
CA TYR A 238 9.62 9.28 -1.35
C TYR A 238 8.54 10.34 -1.17
N LEU A 239 8.62 11.14 -0.11
CA LEU A 239 7.64 12.20 0.15
C LEU A 239 7.52 13.16 -1.04
N PHE A 240 8.63 13.49 -1.69
CA PHE A 240 8.59 14.28 -2.91
C PHE A 240 8.05 13.48 -4.10
N SER A 241 8.52 12.25 -4.29
CA SER A 241 8.15 11.39 -5.43
C SER A 241 6.65 11.14 -5.49
N ILE A 242 6.03 10.80 -4.35
CA ILE A 242 4.61 10.46 -4.33
C ILE A 242 3.71 11.65 -4.66
N GLN A 243 4.16 12.87 -4.32
CA GLN A 243 3.45 14.11 -4.67
C GLN A 243 3.70 14.47 -6.14
N TYR A 244 4.94 14.40 -6.58
CA TYR A 244 5.32 14.66 -7.96
C TYR A 244 4.59 13.75 -8.97
N LEU A 245 4.49 12.46 -8.66
CA LEU A 245 3.95 11.45 -9.57
C LEU A 245 2.41 11.37 -9.59
N GLY A 246 1.72 12.08 -8.69
CA GLY A 246 0.25 12.05 -8.63
C GLY A 246 -0.36 10.76 -8.13
N ILE A 247 0.28 10.14 -7.14
CA ILE A 247 -0.07 8.79 -6.66
C ILE A 247 -0.50 8.75 -5.18
N HIS A 248 -0.39 9.85 -4.43
CA HIS A 248 -0.73 9.89 -2.99
C HIS A 248 -1.11 11.30 -2.53
N TRP A 249 -1.84 11.36 -1.43
CA TRP A 249 -2.27 12.58 -0.74
C TRP A 249 -1.30 12.90 0.41
N LEU A 250 -1.04 14.15 0.74
CA LEU A 250 -0.27 14.47 1.96
C LEU A 250 -0.96 13.98 3.23
N LEU A 251 -2.30 13.94 3.24
CA LEU A 251 -3.08 13.47 4.39
C LEU A 251 -2.87 11.98 4.70
N ASP A 252 -2.49 11.16 3.72
CA ASP A 252 -2.22 9.73 3.93
C ASP A 252 -1.01 9.45 4.82
N LEU A 253 -0.12 10.45 4.95
CA LEU A 253 1.08 10.38 5.78
C LEU A 253 0.72 10.29 7.26
N VAL A 254 -0.38 10.91 7.68
CA VAL A 254 -0.77 10.94 9.09
C VAL A 254 -1.09 9.52 9.61
N PRO A 255 -2.03 8.76 9.02
CA PRO A 255 -2.24 7.37 9.43
C PRO A 255 -1.01 6.50 9.13
N GLY A 256 -0.27 6.74 8.03
CA GLY A 256 0.97 6.01 7.74
C GLY A 256 2.03 6.12 8.84
N LEU A 257 2.26 7.33 9.37
CA LEU A 257 3.19 7.58 10.48
C LEU A 257 2.68 7.00 11.80
N LEU A 258 1.37 7.07 12.07
CA LEU A 258 0.77 6.43 13.24
C LEU A 258 0.98 4.90 13.22
N LEU A 259 0.69 4.27 12.08
CA LEU A 259 0.93 2.83 11.91
C LEU A 259 2.41 2.49 12.01
N ALA A 260 3.31 3.34 11.50
CA ALA A 260 4.74 3.14 11.62
C ALA A 260 5.21 3.10 13.09
N VAL A 261 4.67 3.98 13.94
CA VAL A 261 4.96 3.99 15.39
C VAL A 261 4.43 2.71 16.05
N VAL A 262 3.16 2.36 15.82
CA VAL A 262 2.55 1.14 16.41
C VAL A 262 3.32 -0.11 15.98
N CYS A 263 3.61 -0.24 14.68
CA CYS A 263 4.39 -1.33 14.12
C CYS A 263 5.78 -1.42 14.76
N ALA A 264 6.47 -0.30 14.91
CA ALA A 264 7.83 -0.28 15.43
C ALA A 264 7.87 -0.71 16.89
N VAL A 265 6.96 -0.17 17.72
CA VAL A 265 6.87 -0.51 19.14
C VAL A 265 6.50 -1.98 19.31
N PHE A 266 5.46 -2.45 18.60
CA PHE A 266 5.02 -3.85 18.68
C PHE A 266 6.10 -4.81 18.19
N SER A 267 6.71 -4.57 17.02
CA SER A 267 7.74 -5.44 16.46
C SER A 267 8.96 -5.50 17.36
N HIS A 268 9.33 -4.36 17.98
CA HIS A 268 10.46 -4.29 18.88
C HIS A 268 10.20 -5.06 20.19
N SER A 269 9.01 -4.95 20.79
CA SER A 269 8.65 -5.67 22.04
C SER A 269 8.39 -7.16 21.79
N MET A 270 7.78 -7.50 20.66
CA MET A 270 7.35 -8.87 20.35
C MET A 270 8.49 -9.76 19.83
N GLN A 271 9.49 -9.21 19.14
CA GLN A 271 10.60 -9.99 18.58
C GLN A 271 11.31 -10.90 19.61
N PRO A 272 11.76 -10.42 20.78
CA PRO A 272 12.42 -11.29 21.75
C PRO A 272 11.47 -12.36 22.33
N VAL A 273 10.18 -12.05 22.47
CA VAL A 273 9.16 -13.00 22.96
C VAL A 273 8.98 -14.14 21.96
N LEU A 274 8.82 -13.82 20.67
CA LEU A 274 8.69 -14.80 19.59
C LEU A 274 9.91 -15.74 19.52
N ARG A 275 11.11 -15.18 19.67
CA ARG A 275 12.34 -15.98 19.68
C ARG A 275 12.45 -16.92 20.87
N ALA A 276 11.87 -16.56 22.01
CA ALA A 276 11.88 -17.39 23.20
C ALA A 276 10.76 -18.45 23.23
N VAL A 277 9.81 -18.46 22.29
CA VAL A 277 8.68 -19.41 22.26
C VAL A 277 9.11 -20.89 22.31
N PRO A 278 10.15 -21.36 21.59
CA PRO A 278 10.57 -22.76 21.67
C PRO A 278 10.99 -23.19 23.09
N GLU A 279 11.48 -22.25 23.91
CA GLU A 279 11.95 -22.50 25.28
C GLU A 279 10.84 -22.26 26.32
N ASN A 280 10.10 -21.16 26.17
CA ASN A 280 9.09 -20.70 27.13
C ASN A 280 7.67 -21.23 26.85
N GLY A 281 7.46 -21.80 25.66
CA GLY A 281 6.17 -22.27 25.17
C GLY A 281 5.22 -21.16 24.72
N TRP A 282 4.17 -21.54 23.97
CA TRP A 282 3.19 -20.60 23.41
C TRP A 282 2.44 -19.74 24.44
N ALA A 283 2.41 -20.17 25.70
CA ALA A 283 1.79 -19.41 26.79
C ALA A 283 2.51 -18.07 27.05
N SER A 284 3.79 -17.93 26.66
CA SER A 284 4.53 -16.67 26.81
C SER A 284 4.03 -15.55 25.90
N LEU A 285 3.23 -15.87 24.88
CA LEU A 285 2.59 -14.89 24.00
C LEU A 285 1.27 -14.36 24.55
N VAL A 286 0.77 -14.93 25.65
CA VAL A 286 -0.44 -14.43 26.31
C VAL A 286 -0.02 -13.29 27.24
N PRO A 287 -0.47 -12.05 26.98
CA PRO A 287 -0.06 -10.93 27.81
C PRO A 287 -0.81 -10.97 29.14
N ASP A 288 -0.44 -10.07 30.07
CA ASP A 288 -1.18 -9.94 31.31
C ASP A 288 -2.64 -9.50 31.08
N ARG A 289 -3.43 -9.52 32.17
CA ARG A 289 -4.86 -9.24 32.13
C ARG A 289 -5.16 -7.82 31.64
N ALA A 290 -4.36 -6.82 31.99
CA ALA A 290 -4.61 -5.43 31.62
C ALA A 290 -4.42 -5.23 30.11
N VAL A 291 -3.32 -5.75 29.57
CA VAL A 291 -3.05 -5.72 28.12
C VAL A 291 -4.07 -6.58 27.37
N SER A 292 -4.44 -7.77 27.88
CA SER A 292 -5.47 -8.62 27.27
C SER A 292 -6.83 -7.91 27.15
N ILE A 293 -7.23 -7.13 28.15
CA ILE A 293 -8.45 -6.33 28.10
C ILE A 293 -8.35 -5.24 27.04
N ALA A 294 -7.19 -4.56 26.93
CA ALA A 294 -6.97 -3.54 25.91
C ALA A 294 -7.03 -4.13 24.49
N VAL A 295 -6.39 -5.28 24.26
CA VAL A 295 -6.47 -6.03 23.00
C VAL A 295 -7.92 -6.35 22.63
N ALA A 296 -8.68 -6.96 23.54
CA ALA A 296 -10.07 -7.33 23.28
C ALA A 296 -10.98 -6.12 23.06
N ALA A 297 -10.77 -5.04 23.84
CA ALA A 297 -11.54 -3.81 23.71
C ALA A 297 -11.28 -3.12 22.37
N SER A 298 -10.01 -2.97 21.97
CA SER A 298 -9.65 -2.37 20.68
C SER A 298 -10.17 -3.19 19.50
N ALA A 299 -10.01 -4.52 19.54
CA ALA A 299 -10.54 -5.43 18.54
C ALA A 299 -12.07 -5.29 18.38
N LEU A 300 -12.81 -5.31 19.49
CA LEU A 300 -14.27 -5.18 19.48
C LEU A 300 -14.71 -3.79 19.00
N VAL A 301 -14.12 -2.73 19.53
CA VAL A 301 -14.47 -1.35 19.15
C VAL A 301 -14.16 -1.12 17.68
N GLY A 302 -12.98 -1.51 17.19
CA GLY A 302 -12.61 -1.37 15.79
C GLY A 302 -13.57 -2.11 14.86
N ALA A 303 -13.87 -3.38 15.15
CA ALA A 303 -14.82 -4.16 14.36
C ALA A 303 -16.24 -3.56 14.37
N VAL A 304 -16.71 -3.05 15.53
CA VAL A 304 -18.02 -2.39 15.64
C VAL A 304 -18.04 -1.08 14.87
N VAL A 305 -16.97 -0.28 14.92
CA VAL A 305 -16.88 0.97 14.14
C VAL A 305 -16.94 0.69 12.65
N LEU A 306 -16.16 -0.27 12.15
CA LEU A 306 -16.22 -0.67 10.75
C LEU A 306 -17.64 -1.12 10.37
N ALA A 307 -18.23 -2.02 11.17
CA ALA A 307 -19.53 -2.60 10.86
C ALA A 307 -20.72 -1.62 10.97
N ALA A 308 -20.66 -0.65 11.89
CA ALA A 308 -21.80 0.23 12.18
C ALA A 308 -21.68 1.64 11.60
N VAL A 309 -20.47 2.08 11.23
CA VAL A 309 -20.21 3.43 10.73
C VAL A 309 -19.74 3.43 9.29
N VAL A 310 -18.94 2.45 8.89
CA VAL A 310 -18.28 2.44 7.57
C VAL A 310 -19.09 1.66 6.55
N ILE A 311 -19.53 0.44 6.89
CA ILE A 311 -20.41 -0.34 6.03
C ILE A 311 -21.76 0.36 5.88
N ASP A 312 -22.19 0.51 4.63
CA ASP A 312 -23.37 1.27 4.19
C ASP A 312 -23.38 2.70 4.77
N GLY A 313 -22.18 3.25 4.97
CA GLY A 313 -21.92 4.50 5.67
C GLY A 313 -21.77 5.71 4.73
N PRO A 314 -21.05 6.75 5.17
CA PRO A 314 -20.89 7.97 4.39
C PRO A 314 -20.18 7.79 3.03
N GLY A 315 -19.33 6.78 2.89
CA GLY A 315 -18.61 6.53 1.63
C GLY A 315 -19.52 6.08 0.48
N THR A 316 -20.69 5.51 0.79
CA THR A 316 -21.63 4.99 -0.22
C THR A 316 -22.58 6.05 -0.79
N ASP A 317 -22.39 7.34 -0.48
CA ASP A 317 -23.25 8.40 -1.02
C ASP A 317 -23.16 8.43 -2.56
N SER A 318 -24.27 8.12 -3.23
CA SER A 318 -24.35 8.05 -4.68
C SER A 318 -24.16 9.41 -5.39
N SER A 319 -24.26 10.51 -4.65
CA SER A 319 -24.07 11.86 -5.19
C SER A 319 -22.62 12.32 -5.20
N GLU A 320 -21.74 11.64 -4.45
CA GLU A 320 -20.32 11.98 -4.41
C GLU A 320 -19.56 11.27 -5.55
N PRO A 321 -18.68 11.97 -6.28
CA PRO A 321 -17.90 11.36 -7.35
C PRO A 321 -16.82 10.42 -6.80
N THR A 322 -16.48 9.40 -7.59
CA THR A 322 -15.26 8.60 -7.39
C THR A 322 -14.14 9.07 -8.32
N MET A 323 -14.47 9.76 -9.40
CA MET A 323 -13.51 10.24 -10.40
C MET A 323 -13.86 11.67 -10.82
N ARG A 324 -12.84 12.51 -11.02
CA ARG A 324 -13.03 13.89 -11.50
C ARG A 324 -12.02 14.19 -12.60
N LEU A 325 -12.49 14.85 -13.65
CA LEU A 325 -11.75 15.03 -14.89
C LEU A 325 -11.75 16.50 -15.30
N GLY A 326 -10.56 17.03 -15.60
CA GLY A 326 -10.38 18.30 -16.25
C GLY A 326 -10.65 18.23 -17.76
N PRO A 327 -10.59 19.37 -18.47
CA PRO A 327 -10.80 19.43 -19.91
C PRO A 327 -9.79 18.59 -20.69
N ARG A 328 -10.30 17.57 -21.41
CA ARG A 328 -9.57 16.57 -22.21
C ARG A 328 -8.83 15.50 -21.39
N ASP A 329 -9.06 15.44 -20.09
CA ASP A 329 -8.51 14.38 -19.26
C ASP A 329 -9.16 13.04 -19.61
N VAL A 330 -8.39 11.97 -19.42
CA VAL A 330 -8.86 10.59 -19.54
C VAL A 330 -8.35 9.85 -18.31
N ASN A 331 -9.27 9.34 -17.51
CA ASN A 331 -8.95 8.50 -16.36
C ASN A 331 -9.52 7.10 -16.58
N LEU A 332 -8.96 6.14 -15.86
CA LEU A 332 -9.39 4.74 -15.91
C LEU A 332 -9.75 4.23 -14.52
N ASP A 333 -10.67 3.28 -14.51
CA ASP A 333 -10.91 2.38 -13.39
C ASP A 333 -10.75 0.93 -13.85
N VAL A 334 -10.36 0.03 -12.94
CA VAL A 334 -9.99 -1.35 -13.27
C VAL A 334 -11.16 -2.30 -12.95
N ILE A 335 -11.56 -3.08 -13.95
CA ILE A 335 -12.49 -4.20 -13.75
C ILE A 335 -11.65 -5.43 -13.40
N GLU A 336 -11.62 -5.79 -12.12
CA GLU A 336 -10.89 -6.96 -11.64
C GLU A 336 -11.57 -8.28 -12.01
N ILE A 337 -10.77 -9.35 -12.05
CA ILE A 337 -11.25 -10.68 -12.37
C ILE A 337 -11.63 -11.41 -11.07
N HIS A 338 -12.89 -11.28 -10.67
CA HIS A 338 -13.39 -11.86 -9.41
C HIS A 338 -14.10 -13.22 -9.59
N SER A 339 -14.88 -13.39 -10.68
CA SER A 339 -15.53 -14.65 -11.04
C SER A 339 -15.33 -14.95 -12.52
N LEU A 340 -15.04 -16.22 -12.85
CA LEU A 340 -14.91 -16.67 -14.24
C LEU A 340 -16.25 -17.09 -14.85
N TRP A 341 -17.35 -16.96 -14.09
CA TRP A 341 -18.65 -17.53 -14.41
C TRP A 341 -19.78 -16.53 -14.29
N ASP A 342 -19.59 -15.49 -13.48
CA ASP A 342 -20.57 -14.44 -13.22
C ASP A 342 -20.04 -13.14 -13.82
N PRO A 343 -20.84 -12.42 -14.63
CA PRO A 343 -20.44 -11.15 -15.18
C PRO A 343 -20.29 -10.11 -14.06
N VAL A 344 -19.39 -9.15 -14.28
CA VAL A 344 -19.24 -7.96 -13.44
C VAL A 344 -20.23 -6.91 -13.90
N VAL A 345 -21.00 -6.33 -12.99
CA VAL A 345 -21.97 -5.28 -13.30
C VAL A 345 -21.29 -3.92 -13.09
N VAL A 346 -21.17 -3.13 -14.15
CA VAL A 346 -20.56 -1.81 -14.10
C VAL A 346 -21.66 -0.76 -14.24
N GLU A 347 -21.70 0.19 -13.33
CA GLU A 347 -22.55 1.38 -13.41
C GLU A 347 -21.67 2.63 -13.41
N VAL A 348 -21.87 3.50 -14.39
CA VAL A 348 -21.19 4.79 -14.50
C VAL A 348 -22.24 5.88 -14.52
N SER A 349 -22.23 6.75 -13.50
CA SER A 349 -23.20 7.82 -13.33
C SER A 349 -22.50 9.19 -13.39
N ASN A 350 -23.00 10.07 -14.26
CA ASN A 350 -22.55 11.46 -14.27
C ASN A 350 -23.24 12.22 -13.12
N VAL A 351 -22.47 12.53 -12.08
CA VAL A 351 -22.95 13.25 -10.88
C VAL A 351 -22.67 14.75 -10.96
N GLY A 352 -21.92 15.19 -11.98
CA GLY A 352 -21.61 16.59 -12.26
C GLY A 352 -22.54 17.25 -13.28
N ASP A 353 -22.19 18.48 -13.64
CA ASP A 353 -22.92 19.29 -14.63
C ASP A 353 -22.39 19.13 -16.06
N GLU A 354 -21.09 18.79 -16.20
CA GLU A 354 -20.43 18.68 -17.50
C GLU A 354 -20.68 17.31 -18.14
N ALA A 355 -20.83 17.27 -19.47
CA ALA A 355 -20.95 16.01 -20.18
C ALA A 355 -19.63 15.22 -20.16
N VAL A 356 -19.75 13.90 -20.04
CA VAL A 356 -18.63 12.96 -20.04
C VAL A 356 -18.86 11.86 -21.06
N GLU A 357 -17.78 11.21 -21.47
CA GLU A 357 -17.77 10.05 -22.35
C GLU A 357 -17.19 8.85 -21.62
N VAL A 358 -17.78 7.67 -21.85
CA VAL A 358 -17.46 6.43 -21.16
C VAL A 358 -17.18 5.34 -22.20
N LEU A 359 -16.13 4.57 -21.97
CA LEU A 359 -15.75 3.44 -22.80
C LEU A 359 -15.30 2.26 -21.92
N VAL A 360 -16.00 1.13 -22.03
CA VAL A 360 -15.54 -0.12 -21.43
C VAL A 360 -14.79 -0.92 -22.48
N ILE A 361 -13.52 -1.22 -22.19
CA ILE A 361 -12.61 -1.80 -23.19
C ILE A 361 -11.67 -2.83 -22.57
N HIS A 362 -11.29 -3.83 -23.37
CA HIS A 362 -10.27 -4.79 -22.98
C HIS A 362 -8.91 -4.11 -22.79
N ARG A 363 -8.23 -4.39 -21.67
CA ARG A 363 -6.99 -3.69 -21.26
C ARG A 363 -5.87 -3.68 -22.31
N ASP A 364 -5.75 -4.77 -23.07
CA ASP A 364 -4.73 -4.92 -24.14
C ASP A 364 -4.84 -3.84 -25.21
N SER A 365 -6.03 -3.27 -25.40
CA SER A 365 -6.27 -2.21 -26.38
C SER A 365 -5.87 -0.83 -25.89
N VAL A 366 -5.58 -0.66 -24.59
CA VAL A 366 -5.27 0.65 -23.99
C VAL A 366 -3.76 0.88 -23.88
N ARG A 367 -2.97 -0.18 -23.70
CA ARG A 367 -1.55 -0.10 -23.35
C ARG A 367 -0.73 0.77 -24.30
N GLU A 368 -0.87 0.57 -25.61
CA GLU A 368 -0.10 1.30 -26.64
C GLU A 368 -0.50 2.79 -26.76
N HIS A 369 -1.60 3.18 -26.10
CA HIS A 369 -2.15 4.54 -26.12
C HIS A 369 -1.95 5.30 -24.81
N ALA A 370 -1.32 4.67 -23.80
CA ALA A 370 -0.98 5.30 -22.53
C ALA A 370 0.50 5.69 -22.50
N ASN A 371 0.79 6.99 -22.57
CA ASN A 371 2.16 7.51 -22.56
C ASN A 371 2.24 8.85 -21.85
N ASP A 372 3.39 9.11 -21.22
CA ASP A 372 3.73 10.38 -20.56
C ASP A 372 2.65 10.88 -19.56
N GLY A 373 1.94 9.97 -18.90
CA GLY A 373 0.94 10.33 -17.88
C GLY A 373 -0.48 10.52 -18.41
N ALA A 374 -0.70 10.36 -19.72
CA ALA A 374 -2.00 10.51 -20.36
C ALA A 374 -2.38 9.29 -21.22
N ILE A 375 -3.69 9.16 -21.51
CA ILE A 375 -4.24 8.18 -22.45
C ILE A 375 -4.77 8.94 -23.66
N ASP A 376 -4.35 8.57 -24.87
CA ASP A 376 -4.84 9.17 -26.11
C ASP A 376 -6.27 8.71 -26.43
N TRP A 377 -7.27 9.50 -26.00
CA TRP A 377 -8.68 9.22 -26.28
C TRP A 377 -8.99 9.05 -27.77
N SER A 378 -8.27 9.81 -28.64
CA SER A 378 -8.53 9.83 -30.08
C SER A 378 -8.14 8.55 -30.80
N ALA A 379 -7.45 7.63 -30.10
CA ALA A 379 -7.10 6.32 -30.62
C ALA A 379 -8.27 5.33 -30.61
N PHE A 380 -9.33 5.59 -29.83
CA PHE A 380 -10.46 4.68 -29.68
C PHE A 380 -11.59 4.96 -30.67
N SER A 381 -12.39 3.95 -30.98
CA SER A 381 -13.50 4.04 -31.93
C SER A 381 -14.74 4.66 -31.30
N ASP A 382 -15.35 5.63 -32.00
CA ASP A 382 -16.60 6.28 -31.56
C ASP A 382 -17.79 5.32 -31.41
N GLU A 383 -17.75 4.12 -32.00
CA GLU A 383 -18.89 3.18 -32.01
C GLU A 383 -19.26 2.63 -30.62
N ASP A 384 -18.27 2.49 -29.72
CA ASP A 384 -18.45 1.91 -28.39
C ASP A 384 -18.47 2.98 -27.27
N ILE A 385 -18.27 4.25 -27.63
CA ILE A 385 -18.25 5.38 -26.69
C ILE A 385 -19.67 5.82 -26.36
N VAL A 386 -19.97 5.90 -25.07
CA VAL A 386 -21.26 6.36 -24.54
C VAL A 386 -21.11 7.76 -23.96
N SER A 387 -21.87 8.73 -24.45
CA SER A 387 -21.92 10.08 -23.88
C SER A 387 -23.00 10.16 -22.80
N LEU A 388 -22.64 10.70 -21.64
CA LEU A 388 -23.52 10.90 -20.49
C LEU A 388 -23.63 12.40 -20.16
N GLY A 389 -24.84 12.94 -20.28
CA GLY A 389 -25.18 14.26 -19.75
C GLY A 389 -25.36 14.26 -18.24
N ALA A 390 -25.58 15.44 -17.66
CA ALA A 390 -25.76 15.61 -16.23
C ALA A 390 -26.91 14.75 -15.67
N GLY A 391 -26.61 13.91 -14.67
CA GLY A 391 -27.56 13.00 -14.05
C GLY A 391 -27.92 11.76 -14.88
N GLU A 392 -27.32 11.57 -16.06
CA GLU A 392 -27.46 10.34 -16.83
C GLU A 392 -26.50 9.26 -16.32
N SER A 393 -26.91 8.00 -16.47
CA SER A 393 -26.09 6.84 -16.13
C SER A 393 -26.08 5.80 -17.24
N TRP A 394 -24.99 5.04 -17.29
CA TRP A 394 -24.83 3.86 -18.12
C TRP A 394 -24.62 2.65 -17.22
N GLN A 395 -25.19 1.51 -17.62
CA GLN A 395 -24.98 0.23 -16.97
C GLN A 395 -24.66 -0.84 -18.02
N GLY A 396 -23.68 -1.68 -17.72
CA GLY A 396 -23.28 -2.81 -18.56
C GLY A 396 -22.82 -4.01 -17.75
N GLU A 397 -22.75 -5.15 -18.42
CA GLU A 397 -22.20 -6.40 -17.90
C GLU A 397 -20.90 -6.73 -18.64
N VAL A 398 -19.87 -7.13 -17.91
CA VAL A 398 -18.57 -7.50 -18.45
C VAL A 398 -18.22 -8.92 -18.03
N ASP A 399 -18.09 -9.81 -19.02
CA ASP A 399 -17.66 -11.19 -18.81
C ASP A 399 -16.13 -11.27 -18.71
N THR A 400 -15.60 -11.96 -17.69
CA THR A 400 -14.17 -12.22 -17.51
C THR A 400 -13.89 -13.74 -17.48
N PRO A 401 -14.08 -14.47 -18.60
CA PRO A 401 -14.07 -15.94 -18.61
C PRO A 401 -12.68 -16.57 -18.36
N SER A 402 -11.61 -15.78 -18.38
CA SER A 402 -10.26 -16.21 -18.02
C SER A 402 -9.53 -15.20 -17.15
N VAL A 403 -8.50 -15.67 -16.44
CA VAL A 403 -7.60 -14.84 -15.60
C VAL A 403 -6.76 -13.83 -16.38
N PHE A 404 -6.91 -13.77 -17.71
CA PHE A 404 -6.22 -12.81 -18.57
C PHE A 404 -7.14 -11.74 -19.15
N ASP A 405 -8.47 -11.90 -19.00
CA ASP A 405 -9.49 -11.03 -19.61
C ASP A 405 -9.79 -9.79 -18.75
N GLY A 406 -8.75 -9.01 -18.44
CA GLY A 406 -8.91 -7.76 -17.70
C GLY A 406 -9.49 -6.64 -18.58
N HIS A 407 -10.35 -5.81 -17.99
CA HIS A 407 -11.01 -4.71 -18.67
C HIS A 407 -10.82 -3.41 -17.89
N TYR A 408 -10.92 -2.28 -18.59
CA TYR A 408 -10.95 -0.95 -17.97
C TYR A 408 -12.26 -0.24 -18.27
N VAL A 409 -12.69 0.58 -17.33
CA VAL A 409 -13.66 1.65 -17.57
C VAL A 409 -12.86 2.92 -17.82
N LEU A 410 -12.81 3.38 -19.06
CA LEU A 410 -12.23 4.68 -19.38
C LEU A 410 -13.33 5.74 -19.33
N VAL A 411 -13.03 6.86 -18.70
CA VAL A 411 -13.91 8.03 -18.63
C VAL A 411 -13.14 9.24 -19.11
N SER A 412 -13.77 10.06 -19.94
CA SER A 412 -13.18 11.29 -20.43
C SER A 412 -14.14 12.46 -20.40
N HIS A 413 -13.60 13.65 -20.10
CA HIS A 413 -14.31 14.91 -20.29
C HIS A 413 -13.76 15.63 -21.53
N GLN A 414 -14.38 15.41 -22.70
CA GLN A 414 -13.98 16.03 -23.97
C GLN A 414 -14.37 17.51 -24.10
N GLY A 415 -14.92 18.12 -23.05
CA GLY A 415 -15.23 19.55 -22.99
C GLY A 415 -13.97 20.42 -22.98
N ASN A 416 -14.15 21.71 -23.24
CA ASN A 416 -13.07 22.71 -23.24
C ASN A 416 -12.96 23.48 -21.90
N SER A 417 -13.88 23.25 -20.96
CA SER A 417 -13.98 23.95 -19.68
C SER A 417 -14.87 23.18 -18.73
N GLY A 418 -14.71 23.41 -17.43
CA GLY A 418 -15.49 22.73 -16.40
C GLY A 418 -14.76 21.51 -15.87
N VAL A 419 -15.45 20.76 -15.01
CA VAL A 419 -14.95 19.52 -14.41
C VAL A 419 -16.02 18.45 -14.62
N GLY A 420 -15.65 17.35 -15.27
CA GLY A 420 -16.47 16.15 -15.32
C GLY A 420 -16.40 15.43 -13.98
N GLU A 421 -17.53 15.06 -13.41
CA GLU A 421 -17.60 14.36 -12.12
C GLU A 421 -18.44 13.09 -12.28
N VAL A 422 -17.81 11.95 -12.04
CA VAL A 422 -18.40 10.65 -12.33
C VAL A 422 -18.28 9.75 -11.12
N ARG A 423 -19.34 8.98 -10.89
CA ARG A 423 -19.35 7.87 -9.97
C ARG A 423 -19.31 6.57 -10.76
N VAL A 424 -18.22 5.83 -10.60
CA VAL A 424 -18.05 4.48 -11.11
C VAL A 424 -18.35 3.51 -9.96
N SER A 425 -19.22 2.53 -10.22
CA SER A 425 -19.54 1.46 -9.30
C SER A 425 -19.39 0.13 -10.03
N ILE A 426 -18.57 -0.76 -9.48
CA ILE A 426 -18.29 -2.08 -10.04
C ILE A 426 -18.76 -3.11 -9.02
N ASP A 427 -19.80 -3.86 -9.38
CA ASP A 427 -20.48 -4.82 -8.51
C ASP A 427 -20.15 -6.27 -8.91
N TYR A 428 -19.81 -7.07 -7.91
CA TYR A 428 -19.34 -8.45 -8.02
C TYR A 428 -20.26 -9.38 -7.23
N VAL A 429 -20.40 -10.64 -7.65
CA VAL A 429 -21.41 -11.60 -7.15
C VAL A 429 -21.36 -11.95 -5.63
N ASP A 430 -20.37 -11.46 -4.87
CA ASP A 430 -19.97 -12.01 -3.56
C ASP A 430 -20.02 -10.99 -2.40
N ASP A 431 -21.19 -10.38 -2.18
CA ASP A 431 -21.49 -9.47 -1.06
C ASP A 431 -21.10 -9.98 0.35
N ALA A 432 -20.99 -11.31 0.51
CA ALA A 432 -20.67 -11.95 1.78
C ALA A 432 -19.20 -11.72 2.22
N LEU A 433 -18.31 -11.33 1.30
CA LEU A 433 -16.89 -11.08 1.58
C LEU A 433 -16.69 -9.96 2.61
N ILE A 434 -17.68 -9.09 2.81
CA ILE A 434 -17.64 -8.03 3.82
C ILE A 434 -17.43 -8.58 5.24
N TRP A 435 -17.93 -9.78 5.54
CA TRP A 435 -17.78 -10.40 6.86
C TRP A 435 -16.38 -10.97 7.09
N SER A 436 -15.78 -11.59 6.06
CA SER A 436 -14.38 -12.02 6.13
C SER A 436 -13.43 -10.83 6.16
N ALA A 437 -13.72 -9.76 5.41
CA ALA A 437 -13.01 -8.48 5.47
C ALA A 437 -12.98 -7.91 6.90
N LEU A 438 -14.13 -7.88 7.59
CA LEU A 438 -14.20 -7.46 8.99
C LEU A 438 -13.33 -8.33 9.91
N LEU A 439 -13.34 -9.65 9.73
CA LEU A 439 -12.52 -10.58 10.51
C LEU A 439 -11.02 -10.37 10.26
N CYS A 440 -10.63 -10.12 9.00
CA CYS A 440 -9.25 -9.83 8.61
C CYS A 440 -8.72 -8.50 9.17
N SER A 441 -9.61 -7.56 9.51
CA SER A 441 -9.27 -6.29 10.18
C SER A 441 -9.04 -6.43 11.69
N VAL A 442 -9.58 -7.47 12.34
CA VAL A 442 -9.46 -7.67 13.81
C VAL A 442 -8.01 -7.72 14.30
N PRO A 443 -7.07 -8.43 13.64
CA PRO A 443 -5.65 -8.43 14.04
C PRO A 443 -5.02 -7.04 14.12
N SER A 444 -5.36 -6.11 13.20
CA SER A 444 -4.85 -4.73 13.23
C SER A 444 -5.21 -4.04 14.55
N PHE A 445 -6.50 -4.06 14.88
CA PHE A 445 -7.01 -3.45 16.11
C PHE A 445 -6.50 -4.14 17.38
N ALA A 446 -6.29 -5.47 17.32
CA ALA A 446 -5.69 -6.23 18.41
C ALA A 446 -4.24 -5.78 18.68
N ILE A 447 -3.43 -5.57 17.63
CA ILE A 447 -2.05 -5.07 17.74
C ILE A 447 -2.04 -3.65 18.31
N ILE A 448 -2.93 -2.77 17.84
CA ILE A 448 -3.09 -1.42 18.41
C ILE A 448 -3.43 -1.49 19.90
N GLY A 449 -4.39 -2.35 20.27
CA GLY A 449 -4.78 -2.57 21.67
C GLY A 449 -3.64 -3.12 22.53
N TRP A 450 -2.78 -3.97 21.96
CA TRP A 450 -1.59 -4.47 22.63
C TRP A 450 -0.65 -3.33 23.01
N VAL A 451 -0.25 -2.50 22.03
CA VAL A 451 0.67 -1.38 22.24
C VAL A 451 0.10 -0.37 23.25
N LEU A 452 -1.18 -0.03 23.13
CA LEU A 452 -1.83 0.87 24.09
C LEU A 452 -1.89 0.28 25.50
N GLY A 453 -2.11 -1.03 25.61
CA GLY A 453 -2.09 -1.77 26.87
C GLY A 453 -0.73 -1.72 27.55
N GLU A 454 0.35 -2.00 26.80
CA GLU A 454 1.72 -1.96 27.31
C GLU A 454 2.11 -0.56 27.79
N LEU A 455 1.87 0.48 26.97
CA LEU A 455 2.18 1.87 27.32
C LEU A 455 1.46 2.31 28.60
N ARG A 456 0.19 1.90 28.75
CA ARG A 456 -0.58 2.22 29.96
C ARG A 456 -0.04 1.51 31.18
N ARG A 457 0.34 0.24 31.05
CA ARG A 457 0.95 -0.54 32.16
C ARG A 457 2.25 0.11 32.62
N ASP A 458 3.17 0.40 31.70
CA ASP A 458 4.46 1.02 32.02
C ASP A 458 4.27 2.38 32.72
N SER A 459 3.32 3.19 32.26
CA SER A 459 3.02 4.48 32.91
C SER A 459 2.52 4.34 34.36
N GLN A 460 1.74 3.29 34.66
CA GLN A 460 1.22 3.03 36.00
C GLN A 460 2.30 2.49 36.94
N GLU A 461 3.26 1.71 36.42
CA GLU A 461 4.42 1.23 37.16
C GLU A 461 5.34 2.39 37.58
N VAL A 462 5.66 3.31 36.65
CA VAL A 462 6.49 4.49 36.96
C VAL A 462 5.82 5.40 38.00
N MET A 463 4.52 5.66 37.86
CA MET A 463 3.77 6.46 38.86
C MET A 463 3.68 5.76 40.23
N GLY A 464 3.64 4.43 40.24
CA GLY A 464 3.65 3.64 41.46
C GLY A 464 4.98 3.77 42.21
N GLU A 465 6.10 3.68 41.50
CA GLU A 465 7.46 3.81 42.06
C GLU A 465 7.77 5.23 42.56
N GLU A 466 7.27 6.30 41.93
CA GLU A 466 7.45 7.67 42.43
C GLU A 466 6.60 7.99 43.67
N SER A 467 5.59 7.17 43.97
CA SER A 467 4.65 7.37 45.09
C SER A 467 5.01 6.61 46.37
N THR A 468 6.06 5.79 46.34
CA THR A 468 6.63 5.03 47.47
C THR A 468 7.96 5.60 47.91
#